data_AF-A0A7W0Z4Z3-F1
#
_entry.id   AF-A0A7W0Z4Z3-F1
#
_cell.length_a   1.000
_cell.length_b   1.000
_cell.length_c   1.000
_cell.angle_alpha   90.00
_cell.angle_beta   90.00
_cell.angle_gamma   90.00
#
_symmetry.space_group_name_H-M   'P 1'
#
loop_
_entity.id
_entity.type
_entity.pdbx_description
1 polymer ?
#
loop_
_entity_poly.entity_id
_entity_poly.type
_entity_poly.pdbx_seq_one_letter_code
_entity_poly.pdbx_strand_id
1 'polypeptide(L)'
;MRRSPEWLLTGSLAITATGFLVFWSTALAGLALLGLFVMGLGIAVQFPLSVARAITASAGRPDQATARLSIGAGLAIGLAPLLLGFLADQVGTRQAFLIVPVLLILAGAALLAGRR
;
A
#
# COMPACT_ATOMS: atom_id res chain seq x y z
N MET A 1 -10.88 -22.36 -9.76
CA MET A 1 -10.64 -21.91 -8.36
C MET A 1 -10.76 -20.38 -8.29
N ARG A 2 -11.90 -19.82 -7.85
CA ARG A 2 -12.00 -18.37 -7.57
C ARG A 2 -11.43 -18.15 -6.16
N ARG A 3 -10.16 -17.74 -6.04
CA ARG A 3 -9.61 -17.34 -4.73
C ARG A 3 -10.24 -16.00 -4.33
N SER A 4 -10.60 -15.87 -3.05
CA SER A 4 -11.23 -14.64 -2.55
C SER A 4 -10.28 -13.44 -2.71
N PRO A 5 -10.79 -12.25 -3.14
CA PRO A 5 -9.97 -11.04 -3.33
C PRO A 5 -9.14 -10.65 -2.10
N GLU A 6 -9.60 -11.01 -0.90
CA GLU A 6 -8.90 -10.76 0.36
C GLU A 6 -7.53 -11.46 0.45
N TRP A 7 -7.44 -12.69 -0.06
CA TRP A 7 -6.19 -13.44 -0.03
C TRP A 7 -5.15 -12.79 -0.95
N LEU A 8 -5.59 -12.30 -2.11
CA LEU A 8 -4.73 -11.58 -3.05
C LEU A 8 -4.26 -10.24 -2.48
N LEU A 9 -5.13 -9.49 -1.78
CA LEU A 9 -4.76 -8.26 -1.09
C LEU A 9 -3.77 -8.50 0.07
N THR A 10 -4.00 -9.56 0.85
CA THR A 10 -3.08 -9.90 1.95
C THR A 10 -1.71 -10.33 1.40
N GLY A 11 -1.72 -11.15 0.35
CA GLY A 11 -0.49 -11.57 -0.34
C GLY A 11 0.27 -10.39 -0.96
N SER A 12 -0.45 -9.43 -1.56
CA SER A 12 0.20 -8.25 -2.15
C SER A 12 0.83 -7.34 -1.10
N LEU A 13 0.18 -7.14 0.05
CA LEU A 13 0.77 -6.43 1.19
C LEU A 13 2.03 -7.13 1.71
N ALA A 14 2.03 -8.46 1.80
CA ALA A 14 3.20 -9.23 2.22
C ALA A 14 4.36 -9.11 1.22
N ILE A 15 4.08 -9.15 -0.08
CA ILE A 15 5.08 -8.94 -1.15
C ILE A 15 5.65 -7.52 -1.06
N THR A 16 4.81 -6.50 -0.89
CA THR A 16 5.24 -5.10 -0.73
C THR A 16 6.11 -4.94 0.51
N ALA A 17 5.72 -5.53 1.65
CA ALA A 17 6.52 -5.51 2.88
C ALA A 17 7.89 -6.17 2.69
N THR A 18 7.93 -7.33 2.01
CA THR A 18 9.18 -8.05 1.73
C THR A 18 10.11 -7.23 0.84
N GLY A 19 9.59 -6.66 -0.25
CA GLY A 19 10.35 -5.79 -1.13
C GLY A 19 10.90 -4.56 -0.40
N PHE A 20 10.08 -3.94 0.44
CA PHE A 20 10.50 -2.83 1.29
C PHE A 20 11.63 -3.23 2.26
N LEU A 21 11.52 -4.37 2.95
CA LEU A 21 12.54 -4.84 3.89
C LEU A 21 13.89 -5.03 3.19
N VAL A 22 13.89 -5.59 1.98
CA VAL A 22 15.11 -5.75 1.16
C VAL A 22 15.70 -4.39 0.77
N PHE A 23 14.86 -3.49 0.24
CA PHE A 23 15.26 -2.13 -0.12
C PHE A 23 15.86 -1.36 1.07
N TRP A 24 15.21 -1.47 2.22
CA TRP A 24 15.51 -0.70 3.41
C TRP A 24 16.74 -1.20 4.19
N SER A 25 17.04 -2.50 4.13
CA SER A 25 18.09 -3.10 4.96
C SER A 25 19.45 -3.12 4.28
N THR A 26 19.51 -2.83 2.98
CA THR A 26 20.75 -2.91 2.20
C THR A 26 21.40 -1.55 1.94
N ALA A 27 22.71 -1.57 1.67
CA ALA A 27 23.47 -0.46 1.09
C ALA A 27 23.90 -0.76 -0.35
N LEU A 28 23.70 -1.99 -0.84
CA LEU A 28 24.05 -2.40 -2.19
C LEU A 28 22.96 -1.95 -3.17
N ALA A 29 23.31 -1.09 -4.13
CA ALA A 29 22.37 -0.53 -5.09
C ALA A 29 21.58 -1.60 -5.86
N GLY A 30 22.24 -2.69 -6.28
CA GLY A 30 21.57 -3.80 -6.99
C GLY A 30 20.48 -4.49 -6.15
N LEU A 31 20.74 -4.71 -4.86
CA LEU A 31 19.73 -5.28 -3.96
C LEU A 31 18.61 -4.29 -3.65
N ALA A 32 18.92 -3.00 -3.55
CA ALA A 32 17.91 -1.97 -3.35
C ALA A 32 16.93 -1.91 -4.53
N LEU A 33 17.44 -1.97 -5.76
CA LEU A 33 16.64 -2.03 -6.98
C LEU A 33 15.78 -3.30 -7.04
N LEU A 34 16.32 -4.45 -6.65
CA LEU A 34 15.55 -5.69 -6.56
C LEU A 34 14.42 -5.57 -5.52
N GLY A 35 14.70 -4.97 -4.36
CA GLY A 35 13.68 -4.69 -3.34
C GLY A 35 12.56 -3.79 -3.87
N LEU A 36 12.92 -2.70 -4.57
CA LEU A 36 11.96 -1.81 -5.22
C LEU A 36 11.13 -2.52 -6.30
N PHE A 37 11.75 -3.40 -7.10
CA PHE A 37 11.06 -4.19 -8.10
C PHE A 37 10.00 -5.11 -7.45
N VAL A 38 10.39 -5.87 -6.41
CA VAL A 38 9.47 -6.73 -5.65
C VAL A 38 8.36 -5.91 -5.01
N MET A 39 8.71 -4.76 -4.43
CA MET A 39 7.75 -3.84 -3.83
C MET A 39 6.70 -3.38 -4.87
N GLY A 40 7.15 -3.02 -6.07
CA GLY A 40 6.31 -2.62 -7.20
C GLY A 40 5.34 -3.72 -7.66
N LEU A 41 5.79 -4.98 -7.70
CA LEU A 41 4.92 -6.13 -8.03
C LEU A 41 3.75 -6.26 -7.03
N GLY A 42 4.02 -6.07 -5.74
CA GLY A 42 2.98 -6.07 -4.71
C GLY A 42 2.02 -4.89 -4.87
N ILE A 43 2.55 -3.68 -5.07
CA ILE A 43 1.73 -2.45 -5.20
C ILE A 43 0.81 -2.51 -6.42
N ALA A 44 1.28 -3.05 -7.55
CA ALA A 44 0.57 -3.03 -8.83
C ALA A 44 -0.85 -3.62 -8.76
N VAL A 45 -1.08 -4.59 -7.89
CA VAL A 45 -2.40 -5.24 -7.74
C VAL A 45 -3.26 -4.64 -6.63
N GLN A 46 -2.70 -3.79 -5.74
CA GLN A 46 -3.44 -3.27 -4.58
C GLN A 46 -4.61 -2.38 -4.99
N PHE A 47 -4.42 -1.47 -5.93
CA PHE A 47 -5.48 -0.57 -6.41
C PHE A 47 -6.66 -1.32 -7.04
N PRO A 48 -6.47 -2.14 -8.10
CA PRO A 48 -7.59 -2.84 -8.72
C PRO A 48 -8.31 -3.81 -7.77
N LEU A 49 -7.58 -4.49 -6.88
CA LEU A 49 -8.19 -5.38 -5.88
C LEU A 49 -9.00 -4.60 -4.83
N SER A 50 -8.52 -3.43 -4.40
CA SER A 50 -9.24 -2.56 -3.45
C SER A 50 -10.53 -2.01 -4.06
N VAL A 51 -10.49 -1.60 -5.33
CA VAL A 51 -11.69 -1.17 -6.08
C VAL A 51 -12.69 -2.31 -6.19
N ALA A 52 -12.25 -3.49 -6.63
CA ALA A 52 -13.13 -4.66 -6.75
C ALA A 52 -13.79 -5.03 -5.41
N ARG A 53 -13.03 -4.96 -4.31
CA ARG A 53 -13.56 -5.18 -2.96
C ARG A 53 -14.59 -4.12 -2.55
N ALA A 54 -14.30 -2.84 -2.76
CA ALA A 54 -15.21 -1.76 -2.40
C ALA A 54 -16.52 -1.81 -3.19
N ILE A 55 -16.46 -2.13 -4.48
CA ILE A 55 -17.65 -2.34 -5.32
C ILE A 55 -18.47 -3.51 -4.80
N THR A 56 -17.83 -4.64 -4.48
CA THR A 56 -18.53 -5.81 -3.92
C THR A 56 -19.21 -5.49 -2.58
N ALA A 57 -18.59 -4.66 -1.75
CA ALA A 57 -19.13 -4.23 -0.46
C ALA A 57 -20.13 -3.05 -0.56
N SER A 58 -20.39 -2.52 -1.76
CA SER A 58 -21.12 -1.25 -1.93
C SER A 58 -22.65 -1.34 -1.77
N ALA A 59 -23.21 -2.52 -1.52
CA ALA A 59 -24.67 -2.75 -1.44
C ALA A 59 -25.46 -2.14 -2.61
N GLY A 60 -24.94 -2.30 -3.83
CA GLY A 60 -25.56 -1.77 -5.05
C GLY A 60 -25.25 -0.29 -5.34
N ARG A 61 -24.28 0.32 -4.64
CA ARG A 61 -23.86 1.73 -4.83
C ARG A 61 -22.40 1.84 -5.33
N PRO A 62 -22.03 1.20 -6.45
CA PRO A 62 -20.64 1.10 -6.92
C PRO A 62 -20.00 2.47 -7.21
N ASP A 63 -20.79 3.41 -7.74
CA ASP A 63 -20.30 4.78 -8.04
C ASP A 63 -19.88 5.51 -6.77
N GLN A 64 -20.66 5.37 -5.69
CA GLN A 64 -20.34 6.01 -4.40
C GLN A 64 -19.14 5.35 -3.72
N ALA A 65 -19.01 4.04 -3.83
CA ALA A 65 -17.84 3.32 -3.32
C ALA A 65 -16.56 3.77 -4.06
N THR A 66 -16.64 3.88 -5.40
CA THR A 66 -15.54 4.35 -6.24
C THR A 66 -15.21 5.81 -5.97
N ALA A 67 -16.21 6.69 -5.81
CA ALA A 67 -16.00 8.09 -5.47
C ALA A 67 -15.25 8.25 -4.14
N ARG A 68 -15.61 7.48 -3.10
CA ARG A 68 -14.90 7.48 -1.80
C ARG A 68 -13.46 7.00 -1.94
N LEU A 69 -13.22 5.95 -2.74
CA LEU A 69 -11.87 5.48 -3.02
C LEU A 69 -11.02 6.54 -3.74
N SER A 70 -11.58 7.23 -4.73
CA SER A 70 -10.89 8.30 -5.45
C SER A 70 -10.51 9.46 -4.54
N ILE A 71 -11.39 9.87 -3.61
CA ILE A 71 -11.08 10.89 -2.60
C ILE A 71 -9.90 10.43 -1.73
N GLY A 72 -9.96 9.21 -1.21
CA GLY A 72 -8.89 8.64 -0.39
C GLY A 72 -7.55 8.54 -1.14
N ALA A 73 -7.59 8.06 -2.39
CA ALA A 73 -6.40 7.96 -3.24
C ALA A 73 -5.81 9.33 -3.56
N GLY A 74 -6.65 10.32 -3.91
CA GLY A 74 -6.21 11.69 -4.18
C GLY A 74 -5.55 12.34 -2.96
N LEU A 75 -6.15 12.19 -1.78
CA LEU A 75 -5.56 12.66 -0.52
C LEU A 75 -4.23 11.97 -0.23
N ALA A 76 -4.15 10.65 -0.40
CA ALA A 76 -2.91 9.91 -0.17
C ALA A 76 -1.81 10.36 -1.13
N ILE A 77 -2.11 10.51 -2.43
CA ILE A 77 -1.15 10.96 -3.45
C ILE A 77 -0.67 12.39 -3.15
N GLY A 78 -1.56 13.28 -2.73
CA GLY A 78 -1.22 14.66 -2.40
C GLY A 78 -0.42 14.80 -1.10
N LEU A 79 -0.80 14.07 -0.06
CA LEU A 79 -0.19 14.18 1.28
C LEU A 79 1.09 13.37 1.43
N ALA A 80 1.26 12.26 0.71
CA ALA A 80 2.43 11.41 0.80
C ALA A 80 3.77 12.15 0.61
N PRO A 81 3.99 12.96 -0.45
CA PRO A 81 5.26 13.66 -0.63
C PRO A 81 5.50 14.73 0.44
N LEU A 82 4.44 15.39 0.93
CA LEU A 82 4.53 16.41 1.99
C LEU A 82 4.94 15.78 3.32
N LEU A 83 4.28 14.69 3.72
CA LEU A 83 4.61 13.94 4.93
C LEU A 83 6.02 13.35 4.85
N LEU A 84 6.39 12.77 3.71
CA LEU A 84 7.72 12.20 3.52
C LEU A 84 8.81 13.28 3.57
N GLY A 85 8.59 14.42 2.90
CA GLY A 85 9.51 15.56 2.93
C GLY A 85 9.69 16.10 4.34
N PHE A 86 8.58 16.37 5.04
CA PHE A 86 8.62 16.81 6.43
C PHE A 86 9.39 15.82 7.34
N LEU A 87 9.14 14.51 7.21
CA LEU A 87 9.90 13.52 7.97
C LEU A 87 11.39 13.50 7.56
N ALA A 88 11.69 13.62 6.28
CA ALA A 88 13.06 13.63 5.78
C ALA A 88 13.86 14.83 6.29
N ASP A 89 13.24 16.00 6.43
CA ASP A 89 13.86 17.19 6.99
C ASP A 89 14.23 17.01 8.48
N GLN A 90 13.43 16.22 9.20
CA GLN A 90 13.60 16.01 10.65
C GLN A 90 14.53 14.85 11.02
N VAL A 91 14.43 13.72 10.30
CA VAL A 91 15.12 12.46 10.64
C VAL A 91 16.02 11.92 9.53
N GLY A 92 16.12 12.63 8.41
CA GLY A 92 16.87 12.23 7.23
C GLY A 92 16.09 11.31 6.28
N THR A 93 16.47 11.33 5.01
CA THR A 93 15.78 10.62 3.93
C THR A 93 15.65 9.13 4.15
N ARG A 94 16.70 8.49 4.70
CA ARG A 94 16.61 7.08 5.06
C ARG A 94 15.45 6.96 6.06
N GLN A 95 15.58 7.43 7.30
CA GLN A 95 14.60 7.13 8.36
C GLN A 95 13.15 7.52 8.00
N ALA A 96 12.94 8.56 7.19
CA ALA A 96 11.63 8.94 6.69
C ALA A 96 10.88 7.81 5.95
N PHE A 97 11.58 6.92 5.24
CA PHE A 97 10.96 5.78 4.56
C PHE A 97 10.35 4.74 5.52
N LEU A 98 10.59 4.82 6.84
CA LEU A 98 9.87 4.03 7.84
C LEU A 98 8.37 4.35 7.89
N ILE A 99 7.91 5.42 7.23
CA ILE A 99 6.47 5.62 7.01
C ILE A 99 5.83 4.48 6.19
N VAL A 100 6.59 3.82 5.30
CA VAL A 100 6.07 2.73 4.46
C VAL A 100 5.57 1.53 5.30
N PRO A 101 6.35 0.94 6.22
CA PRO A 101 5.85 -0.14 7.07
C PRO A 101 4.68 0.30 7.96
N VAL A 102 4.66 1.56 8.42
CA VAL A 102 3.50 2.10 9.15
C VAL A 102 2.24 2.08 8.27
N LEU A 103 2.32 2.56 7.03
CA LEU A 103 1.21 2.52 6.07
C LEU A 103 0.78 1.09 5.73
N LEU A 104 1.71 0.15 5.61
CA LEU A 104 1.40 -1.26 5.36
C LEU A 104 0.65 -1.91 6.54
N ILE A 105 1.05 -1.60 7.77
CA ILE A 105 0.36 -2.06 8.98
C ILE A 105 -1.06 -1.49 9.04
N LEU A 106 -1.21 -0.18 8.76
CA LEU A 106 -2.54 0.46 8.73
C LEU A 106 -3.43 -0.13 7.63
N ALA A 107 -2.88 -0.40 6.44
CA ALA A 107 -3.60 -1.06 5.36
C ALA A 107 -4.04 -2.49 5.76
N GLY A 108 -3.15 -3.25 6.40
CA GLY A 108 -3.49 -4.57 6.95
C GLY A 108 -4.58 -4.51 8.02
N ALA A 109 -4.49 -3.56 8.94
CA ALA A 109 -5.50 -3.34 9.98
C ALA A 109 -6.86 -2.96 9.38
N ALA A 110 -6.89 -2.06 8.39
CA ALA A 110 -8.11 -1.69 7.66
C ALA A 110 -8.69 -2.88 6.89
N LEU A 111 -7.82 -3.70 6.27
CA LEU A 111 -8.22 -4.93 5.59
C LEU A 111 -8.96 -5.86 6.55
N LEU A 112 -8.39 -6.11 7.73
CA LEU A 112 -8.96 -6.95 8.79
C LEU A 112 -10.24 -6.37 9.40
N ALA A 113 -10.29 -5.05 9.64
CA ALA A 113 -11.47 -4.38 10.18
C ALA A 113 -12.67 -4.52 9.24
N GLY A 114 -12.46 -4.42 7.93
CA GLY A 114 -13.51 -4.61 6.93
C GLY A 114 -13.89 -6.06 6.62
N ARG A 115 -13.37 -7.05 7.37
CA ARG A 115 -13.83 -8.46 7.30
C ARG A 115 -14.96 -8.75 8.29
N ARG A 116 -15.15 -7.86 9.27
CA ARG A 116 -16.23 -7.89 10.25
C ARG A 116 -17.46 -7.19 9.69
#